data_AF-A0A2P8EUB6-F1
#
_entry.id   AF-A0A2P8EUB6-F1
#
_cell.length_a   1.000
_cell.length_b   1.000
_cell.length_c   1.000
_cell.angle_alpha   90.00
_cell.angle_beta   90.00
_cell.angle_gamma   90.00
#
_symmetry.space_group_name_H-M   'P 1'
#
loop_
_entity.id
_entity.type
_entity.pdbx_description
1 polymer ?
#
loop_
_entity_poly.entity_id
_entity_poly.type
_entity_poly.pdbx_seq_one_letter_code
_entity_poly.pdbx_strand_id
1 'polypeptide(L)'
;MTVNSRSRPDPVAPRGEKERHPLLSDNDINTILVNGAQISLSKLRRARSFDARLYYYAEIGVYLEVSLSRGAGILDTTREQLERIHTAATHLHMDANKTLNAVG
;
A
#
# COMPACT_ATOMS: atom_id res chain seq x y z
N MET A 1 67.94 -6.31 26.01
CA MET A 1 67.29 -5.99 24.72
C MET A 1 65.90 -6.60 24.75
N THR A 2 64.86 -5.76 24.80
CA THR A 2 63.47 -6.14 25.05
C THR A 2 62.74 -6.30 23.72
N VAL A 3 62.09 -7.45 23.51
CA VAL A 3 61.32 -7.76 22.29
C VAL A 3 59.94 -7.12 22.42
N ASN A 4 59.58 -6.23 21.48
CA ASN A 4 58.29 -5.54 21.47
C ASN A 4 57.35 -6.21 20.46
N SER A 5 56.47 -7.07 20.96
CA SER A 5 55.41 -7.73 20.18
C SER A 5 54.21 -6.77 20.01
N ARG A 6 54.12 -6.11 18.85
CA ARG A 6 52.92 -5.36 18.46
C ARG A 6 51.88 -6.31 17.89
N SER A 7 50.83 -6.58 18.65
CA SER A 7 49.62 -7.27 18.20
C SER A 7 48.91 -6.44 17.12
N ARG A 8 48.67 -7.03 15.95
CA ARG A 8 47.80 -6.47 14.91
C ARG A 8 46.33 -6.64 15.32
N PRO A 9 45.45 -5.65 15.13
CA PRO A 9 44.01 -5.89 15.27
C PRO A 9 43.50 -6.69 14.05
N ASP A 10 42.65 -7.68 14.32
CA ASP A 10 42.02 -8.53 13.31
C ASP A 10 41.15 -7.71 12.33
N PRO A 11 41.00 -8.16 11.07
CA PRO A 11 40.09 -7.53 10.14
C PRO A 11 38.65 -7.74 10.62
N VAL A 12 37.96 -6.64 10.92
CA VAL A 12 36.53 -6.65 11.22
C VAL A 12 35.80 -7.18 10.00
N ALA A 13 35.32 -8.42 10.10
CA ALA A 13 34.47 -9.05 9.09
C ALA A 13 33.27 -8.12 8.79
N PRO A 14 32.87 -7.95 7.52
CA PRO A 14 31.69 -7.17 7.18
C PRO A 14 30.50 -7.79 7.89
N ARG A 15 29.94 -7.05 8.86
CA ARG A 15 28.70 -7.43 9.54
C ARG A 15 27.65 -7.59 8.45
N GLY A 16 27.21 -8.83 8.25
CA GLY A 16 26.31 -9.21 7.17
C GLY A 16 25.16 -8.23 7.02
N GLU A 17 24.85 -7.93 5.76
CA GLU A 17 23.59 -7.39 5.26
C GLU A 17 22.45 -8.35 5.62
N LYS A 18 22.23 -8.62 6.90
CA LYS A 18 20.96 -9.19 7.36
C LYS A 18 19.94 -8.09 7.18
N GLU A 19 19.23 -8.18 6.06
CA GLU A 19 17.79 -7.91 5.95
C GLU A 19 17.36 -6.80 6.89
N ARG A 20 17.82 -5.58 6.59
CA ARG A 20 17.13 -4.39 7.10
C ARG A 20 15.81 -4.36 6.36
N HIS A 21 14.82 -5.10 6.83
CA HIS A 21 13.43 -4.76 6.55
C HIS A 21 13.23 -3.40 7.20
N PRO A 22 13.18 -2.29 6.44
CA PRO A 22 12.86 -1.02 7.05
C PRO A 22 11.49 -1.23 7.68
N LEU A 23 11.35 -0.87 8.96
CA LEU A 23 10.04 -0.71 9.55
C LEU A 23 9.24 0.14 8.56
N LEU A 24 8.19 -0.44 7.94
CA LEU A 24 7.37 0.23 6.93
C LEU A 24 7.01 1.60 7.50
N SER A 25 7.67 2.64 7.00
CA SER A 25 7.47 3.98 7.50
C SER A 25 6.04 4.35 7.17
N ASP A 26 5.29 4.92 8.13
CA ASP A 26 3.97 5.50 7.85
C ASP A 26 4.03 6.60 6.76
N ASN A 27 5.23 7.08 6.42
CA ASN A 27 5.52 8.01 5.34
C ASN A 27 5.95 7.33 4.01
N ASP A 28 5.97 6.00 3.94
CA ASP A 28 6.23 5.29 2.69
C ASP A 28 5.01 5.40 1.77
N ILE A 29 5.24 5.86 0.53
CA ILE A 29 4.17 6.11 -0.43
C ILE A 29 3.33 4.85 -0.71
N ASN A 30 3.94 3.67 -0.74
CA ASN A 30 3.24 2.42 -0.99
C ASN A 30 2.29 2.08 0.15
N THR A 31 2.76 2.26 1.39
CA THR A 31 1.95 2.11 2.60
C THR A 31 0.80 3.10 2.61
N ILE A 32 1.06 4.38 2.32
CA ILE A 32 0.04 5.44 2.31
C ILE A 32 -1.07 5.11 1.31
N LEU A 33 -0.72 4.76 0.06
CA LEU A 33 -1.70 4.48 -0.98
C LEU A 33 -2.57 3.28 -0.64
N VAL A 34 -1.96 2.18 -0.19
CA VAL A 34 -2.70 0.96 0.17
C VAL A 34 -3.61 1.21 1.36
N ASN A 35 -3.12 1.86 2.41
CA ASN A 35 -3.91 2.15 3.61
C ASN A 35 -5.08 3.08 3.28
N GLY A 36 -4.84 4.13 2.49
CA GLY A 36 -5.89 5.04 2.01
C GLY A 36 -6.99 4.29 1.27
N ALA A 37 -6.62 3.45 0.30
CA ALA A 37 -7.58 2.66 -0.46
C ALA A 37 -8.36 1.66 0.42
N GLN A 38 -7.72 1.02 1.40
CA GLN A 38 -8.38 0.12 2.35
C GLN A 38 -9.37 0.84 3.28
N ILE A 39 -9.04 2.06 3.72
CA ILE A 39 -9.93 2.90 4.51
C ILE A 39 -11.16 3.27 3.68
N SER A 40 -10.97 3.75 2.44
CA SER A 40 -12.08 4.09 1.54
C SER A 40 -12.95 2.88 1.21
N LEU A 41 -12.36 1.69 0.98
CA LEU A 41 -13.11 0.45 0.80
C LEU A 41 -13.96 0.11 2.04
N SER A 42 -13.41 0.30 3.24
CA SER A 42 -14.14 0.06 4.49
C SER A 42 -15.27 1.07 4.70
N LYS A 43 -15.14 2.30 4.18
CA LYS A 43 -16.22 3.28 4.17
C LYS A 43 -17.28 2.93 3.11
N LEU A 44 -16.87 2.51 1.92
CA LEU A 44 -17.76 2.03 0.85
C LEU A 44 -18.65 0.89 1.33
N ARG A 45 -18.09 -0.12 2.01
CA ARG A 45 -18.85 -1.25 2.58
C ARG A 45 -19.97 -0.84 3.55
N ARG A 46 -19.81 0.29 4.24
CA ARG A 46 -20.76 0.79 5.24
C ARG A 46 -21.71 1.84 4.68
N ALA A 47 -21.43 2.40 3.51
CA ALA A 47 -22.20 3.47 2.91
C ALA A 47 -23.59 2.99 2.46
N ARG A 48 -24.63 3.72 2.86
CA ARG A 48 -26.04 3.38 2.59
C ARG A 48 -26.61 4.14 1.39
N SER A 49 -26.24 5.41 1.23
CA SER A 49 -26.68 6.22 0.08
C SER A 49 -25.82 5.95 -1.16
N PHE A 50 -26.41 6.16 -2.34
CA PHE A 50 -25.70 6.06 -3.61
C PHE A 50 -24.54 7.05 -3.69
N ASP A 51 -24.77 8.32 -3.35
CA ASP A 51 -23.74 9.37 -3.44
C ASP A 51 -22.52 9.07 -2.56
N ALA A 52 -22.74 8.55 -1.33
CA ALA A 52 -21.64 8.16 -0.46
C ALA A 52 -20.85 6.98 -1.06
N ARG A 53 -21.54 6.00 -1.64
CA ARG A 53 -20.86 4.89 -2.34
C ARG A 53 -20.08 5.40 -3.56
N LEU A 54 -20.66 6.30 -4.34
CA LEU A 54 -20.00 6.89 -5.52
C LEU A 54 -18.74 7.65 -5.11
N TYR A 55 -18.81 8.46 -4.05
CA TYR A 55 -17.66 9.18 -3.51
C TYR A 55 -16.52 8.24 -3.11
N TYR A 56 -16.80 7.23 -2.27
CA TYR A 56 -15.75 6.30 -1.82
C TYR A 56 -15.23 5.41 -2.94
N TYR A 57 -16.07 5.06 -3.91
CA TYR A 57 -15.64 4.33 -5.11
C TYR A 57 -14.66 5.18 -5.95
N ALA A 58 -15.00 6.45 -6.20
CA ALA A 58 -14.14 7.38 -6.93
C ALA A 58 -12.81 7.61 -6.19
N GLU A 59 -12.84 7.77 -4.87
CA GLU A 59 -11.63 7.91 -4.04
C GLU A 59 -10.69 6.70 -4.17
N ILE A 60 -11.24 5.48 -4.22
CA ILE A 60 -10.45 4.26 -4.48
C ILE A 60 -9.81 4.29 -5.88
N GLY A 61 -10.53 4.77 -6.88
CA GLY A 61 -10.01 4.96 -8.24
C GLY A 61 -8.81 5.90 -8.29
N VAL A 62 -8.82 6.98 -7.48
CA VAL A 62 -7.69 7.92 -7.39
C VAL A 62 -6.42 7.23 -6.91
N TYR A 63 -6.48 6.36 -5.89
CA TYR A 63 -5.28 5.64 -5.42
C TYR A 63 -4.70 4.74 -6.52
N LEU A 64 -5.55 4.05 -7.27
CA LEU A 64 -5.12 3.23 -8.42
C LEU A 64 -4.45 4.09 -9.50
N GLU A 65 -5.05 5.22 -9.88
CA GLU A 65 -4.49 6.14 -10.88
C GLU A 65 -3.11 6.67 -10.45
N VAL A 66 -2.97 7.07 -9.19
CA VAL A 66 -1.68 7.52 -8.64
C VAL A 66 -0.64 6.39 -8.75
N SER A 67 -1.04 5.13 -8.55
CA SER A 67 -0.13 3.97 -8.68
C SER A 67 0.44 3.72 -10.09
N LEU A 68 -0.18 4.33 -11.11
CA LEU A 68 0.28 4.29 -12.49
C LEU A 68 1.29 5.40 -12.81
N SER A 69 1.51 6.34 -11.89
CA SER A 69 2.46 7.44 -12.07
C SER A 69 3.91 6.95 -12.10
N ARG A 70 4.62 7.28 -13.18
CA ARG A 70 6.05 6.94 -13.34
C ARG A 70 6.94 7.81 -12.44
N GLY A 71 7.99 7.21 -11.88
CA GLY A 71 9.03 7.93 -11.13
C GLY A 71 8.71 8.20 -9.66
N ALA A 72 7.53 7.80 -9.16
CA ALA A 72 7.12 8.01 -7.77
C ALA A 72 7.62 6.92 -6.78
N GLY A 73 8.37 5.92 -7.25
CA GLY A 73 8.83 4.81 -6.41
C GLY A 73 7.71 3.83 -6.00
N ILE A 74 6.63 3.75 -6.78
CA ILE A 74 5.50 2.86 -6.51
C ILE A 74 5.82 1.44 -6.99
N LEU A 75 5.72 0.49 -6.07
CA LEU A 75 6.03 -0.92 -6.31
C LEU A 75 4.92 -1.60 -7.14
N ASP A 76 5.30 -2.59 -7.92
CA ASP A 76 4.34 -3.40 -8.69
C ASP A 76 3.35 -4.12 -7.76
N THR A 77 3.83 -4.62 -6.62
CA THR A 77 2.98 -5.26 -5.61
C THR A 77 1.92 -4.30 -5.04
N THR A 78 2.25 -3.01 -4.91
CA THR A 78 1.33 -1.95 -4.49
C THR A 78 0.28 -1.70 -5.55
N ARG A 79 0.68 -1.62 -6.82
CA ARG A 79 -0.25 -1.48 -7.95
C ARG A 79 -1.23 -2.64 -8.02
N GLU A 80 -0.75 -3.87 -7.98
CA GLU A 80 -1.58 -5.08 -7.98
C GLU A 80 -2.55 -5.10 -6.78
N GLN A 81 -2.10 -4.65 -5.61
CA GLN A 81 -2.97 -4.57 -4.44
C GLN A 81 -4.06 -3.53 -4.61
N LEU A 82 -3.75 -2.37 -5.18
CA LEU A 82 -4.73 -1.33 -5.50
C LEU A 82 -5.72 -1.78 -6.57
N GLU A 83 -5.28 -2.54 -7.58
CA GLU A 83 -6.17 -3.16 -8.57
C GLU A 83 -7.16 -4.15 -7.93
N ARG A 84 -6.69 -4.99 -6.99
CA ARG A 84 -7.56 -5.90 -6.22
C ARG A 84 -8.58 -5.13 -5.39
N ILE A 85 -8.15 -4.06 -4.72
CA ILE A 85 -9.05 -3.19 -3.92
C ILE A 85 -10.09 -2.52 -4.82
N HIS A 86 -9.67 -1.95 -5.95
CA HIS A 86 -10.54 -1.30 -6.92
C HIS A 86 -11.56 -2.28 -7.54
N THR A 87 -11.13 -3.50 -7.85
CA THR A 87 -12.02 -4.58 -8.33
C THR A 87 -13.08 -4.90 -7.28
N ALA A 88 -12.69 -5.11 -6.02
CA ALA A 88 -13.62 -5.35 -4.93
C ALA A 88 -14.61 -4.18 -4.74
N ALA A 89 -14.13 -2.94 -4.85
CA ALA A 89 -14.95 -1.74 -4.76
C ALA A 89 -15.98 -1.65 -5.91
N THR A 90 -15.56 -2.00 -7.12
CA THR A 90 -16.43 -2.06 -8.31
C THR A 90 -17.57 -3.04 -8.09
N HIS A 91 -17.27 -4.26 -7.63
CA HIS A 91 -18.31 -5.24 -7.32
C HIS A 91 -19.29 -4.73 -6.26
N LEU A 92 -18.80 -4.21 -5.13
CA LEU A 92 -19.65 -3.67 -4.07
C LEU A 92 -20.56 -2.53 -4.54
N HIS A 93 -20.01 -1.59 -5.31
CA HIS A 93 -20.78 -0.45 -5.80
C HIS A 93 -21.86 -0.89 -6.79
N MET A 94 -21.51 -1.75 -7.75
CA MET A 94 -22.42 -2.20 -8.80
C MET A 94 -23.51 -3.13 -8.26
N ASP A 95 -23.18 -4.04 -7.34
CA ASP A 95 -24.17 -4.96 -6.77
C ASP A 95 -25.20 -4.20 -5.91
N ALA A 96 -24.75 -3.22 -5.11
CA ALA A 96 -25.67 -2.36 -4.37
C ALA A 96 -26.63 -1.57 -5.29
N ASN A 97 -26.15 -1.15 -6.47
CA ASN A 97 -26.99 -0.48 -7.46
C ASN A 97 -28.00 -1.42 -8.13
N LYS A 98 -27.60 -2.66 -8.43
CA LYS A 98 -28.54 -3.67 -8.94
C LYS A 98 -29.66 -3.93 -7.93
N THR A 99 -29.33 -4.06 -6.64
CA THR A 99 -30.35 -4.23 -5.58
C THR A 99 -31.30 -3.04 -5.48
N LEU A 100 -30.79 -1.82 -5.56
CA LEU A 100 -31.64 -0.62 -5.54
C LEU A 100 -32.59 -0.56 -6.74
N ASN A 101 -32.11 -0.90 -7.94
CA ASN A 101 -32.90 -0.86 -9.17
C ASN A 101 -33.85 -2.06 -9.33
N ALA A 102 -33.61 -3.17 -8.62
CA ALA A 102 -34.49 -4.35 -8.64
C ALA A 102 -35.68 -4.25 -7.66
N VAL A 103 -35.62 -3.30 -6.72
CA VAL A 103 -36.67 -3.04 -5.71
C VAL A 103 -37.42 -1.74 -6.02
N GLY A 104 -37.03 -1.02 -7.08
CA GLY A 104 -37.67 0.20 -7.57
C GLY A 104 -38.73 -0.06 -8.63
#